data_AF-A0A1X7M1X9-F1
#
_entry.id   AF-A0A1X7M1X9-F1
#
_cell.length_a   1.000
_cell.length_b   1.000
_cell.length_c   1.000
_cell.angle_alpha   90.00
_cell.angle_beta   90.00
_cell.angle_gamma   90.00
#
_symmetry.space_group_name_H-M   'P 1'
#
loop_
_entity.id
_entity.type
_entity.pdbx_description
1 polymer ?
#
loop_
_entity_poly.entity_id
_entity_poly.type
_entity_poly.pdbx_seq_one_letter_code
_entity_poly.pdbx_strand_id
1 'polypeptide(L)'
;MSNNTEALKERQYIVILQRAWCNAGKTGIEYSSDLIRYDNRKEAISHGFQQIDSDDFNVGVIQGSKLVSFDWMDNPVGKNGVSVDTLVQIAESIGLEASND
;
A
#
# COMPACT_ATOMS: atom_id res chain seq x y z
N MET A 1 19.57 29.21 11.04
CA MET A 1 19.23 27.84 11.44
C MET A 1 17.95 27.50 10.69
N SER A 2 18.07 26.93 9.48
CA SER A 2 16.88 26.55 8.70
C SER A 2 16.27 25.30 9.31
N ASN A 3 14.94 25.35 9.44
CA ASN A 3 14.10 24.39 10.14
C ASN A 3 14.32 22.95 9.64
N ASN A 4 14.69 22.05 10.56
CA ASN A 4 14.62 20.60 10.39
C ASN A 4 13.14 20.14 10.36
N THR A 5 12.35 20.60 9.39
CA THR A 5 10.96 20.15 9.19
C THR A 5 10.87 18.99 8.19
N GLU A 6 11.98 18.31 7.92
CA GLU A 6 11.98 16.88 7.56
C GLU A 6 11.82 16.05 8.85
N ALA A 7 10.84 16.41 9.70
CA ALA A 7 10.44 15.55 10.79
C ALA A 7 10.08 14.21 10.14
N LEU A 8 10.76 13.14 10.55
CA LEU A 8 10.58 11.79 10.02
C LEU A 8 9.08 11.53 9.88
N LYS A 9 8.57 11.52 8.64
CA LYS A 9 7.16 11.23 8.40
C LYS A 9 6.89 9.87 9.01
N GLU A 10 6.02 9.83 10.02
CA GLU A 10 5.71 8.60 10.73
C GLU A 10 5.19 7.57 9.73
N ARG A 11 5.62 6.32 9.93
CA ARG A 11 5.20 5.22 9.07
C ARG A 11 3.81 4.80 9.50
N GLN A 12 2.90 4.81 8.54
CA GLN A 12 1.55 4.31 8.72
C GLN A 12 1.32 3.12 7.78
N TYR A 13 0.30 2.33 8.09
CA TYR A 13 -0.03 1.10 7.40
C TYR A 13 -1.46 1.18 6.90
N ILE A 14 -1.68 0.69 5.68
CA ILE A 14 -3.02 0.60 5.06
C ILE A 14 -3.22 -0.80 4.50
N VAL A 15 -4.47 -1.24 4.41
CA VAL A 15 -4.82 -2.47 3.68
C VAL A 15 -4.96 -2.15 2.20
N ILE A 16 -4.36 -2.98 1.35
CA ILE A 16 -4.50 -2.91 -0.11
C ILE A 16 -4.99 -4.26 -0.60
N LEU A 17 -6.09 -4.25 -1.34
CA LEU A 17 -6.66 -5.44 -1.98
C LEU A 17 -6.17 -5.50 -3.41
N GLN A 18 -5.44 -6.57 -3.75
CA GLN A 18 -4.96 -6.85 -5.10
C GLN A 18 -5.87 -7.92 -5.73
N ARG A 19 -6.53 -7.61 -6.85
CA ARG A 19 -7.41 -8.56 -7.55
C ARG A 19 -6.95 -8.76 -8.99
N ALA A 20 -6.65 -9.99 -9.34
CA ALA A 20 -6.43 -10.37 -10.73
C ALA A 20 -7.78 -10.53 -11.44
N TRP A 21 -7.87 -10.07 -12.68
CA TRP A 21 -9.05 -10.27 -13.53
C TRP A 21 -8.65 -10.73 -14.93
N CYS A 22 -9.55 -11.47 -15.55
CA CYS A 22 -9.42 -11.98 -16.92
C CYS A 22 -10.78 -11.91 -17.61
N ASN A 23 -10.85 -11.24 -18.75
CA ASN A 23 -12.05 -11.15 -19.59
C ASN A 23 -11.69 -11.34 -21.06
N ALA A 24 -12.70 -11.35 -21.94
CA ALA A 24 -12.52 -11.64 -23.37
C ALA A 24 -11.59 -10.61 -24.05
N GLY A 25 -10.29 -10.93 -24.06
CA GLY A 25 -9.23 -10.17 -24.72
C GLY A 25 -8.28 -9.40 -23.80
N LYS A 26 -8.48 -9.39 -22.47
CA LYS A 26 -7.60 -8.68 -21.54
C LYS A 26 -7.42 -9.41 -20.21
N THR A 27 -6.27 -9.17 -19.60
CA THR A 27 -5.97 -9.54 -18.21
C THR A 27 -5.40 -8.32 -17.52
N GLY A 28 -5.51 -8.28 -16.19
CA GLY A 28 -4.92 -7.20 -15.41
C GLY A 28 -4.98 -7.46 -13.92
N ILE A 29 -4.39 -6.52 -13.19
CA ILE A 29 -4.44 -6.44 -11.74
C ILE A 29 -5.12 -5.12 -11.39
N GLU A 30 -6.08 -5.17 -10.48
CA GLU A 30 -6.73 -4.02 -9.89
C GLU A 30 -6.30 -3.90 -8.43
N TYR A 31 -6.00 -2.68 -7.99
CA TYR A 31 -5.69 -2.36 -6.61
C TYR A 31 -6.80 -1.48 -6.03
N SER A 32 -7.23 -1.78 -4.80
CA SER A 32 -8.20 -0.97 -4.06
C SER A 32 -7.81 -0.87 -2.59
N SER A 33 -8.23 0.19 -1.92
CA SER A 33 -8.03 0.42 -0.49
C SER A 33 -9.16 1.27 0.07
N ASP A 34 -9.50 1.09 1.33
CA ASP A 34 -10.36 2.02 2.08
C ASP A 34 -9.58 3.21 2.67
N LEU A 35 -8.26 3.22 2.49
CA LEU A 35 -7.32 4.25 2.93
C LEU A 35 -7.33 4.52 4.45
N ILE A 36 -7.84 3.59 5.26
CA ILE A 36 -7.77 3.70 6.73
C ILE A 36 -6.32 3.48 7.15
N ARG A 37 -5.75 4.50 7.81
CA ARG A 37 -4.35 4.54 8.24
C ARG A 37 -4.22 4.05 9.68
N TYR A 38 -3.28 3.15 9.87
CA TYR A 38 -2.93 2.58 11.18
C TYR A 38 -1.48 2.93 11.53
N ASP A 39 -1.20 3.24 12.79
CA ASP A 39 0.17 3.48 13.25
C ASP A 39 0.91 2.15 13.50
N ASN A 40 0.16 1.04 13.59
CA ASN A 40 0.68 -0.30 13.80
C ASN A 40 0.28 -1.25 12.66
N ARG A 41 1.26 -1.95 12.08
CA ARG A 41 1.04 -2.96 11.04
C ARG A 41 0.04 -4.05 11.46
N LYS A 42 0.09 -4.49 12.72
CA LYS A 42 -0.81 -5.54 13.23
C LYS A 42 -2.28 -5.13 13.18
N GLU A 43 -2.57 -3.85 13.36
CA GLU A 43 -3.93 -3.33 13.27
C GLU A 43 -4.41 -3.34 11.83
N ALA A 44 -3.58 -2.90 10.88
CA ALA A 44 -3.88 -3.03 9.45
C ALA A 44 -4.10 -4.50 9.03
N ILE A 45 -3.26 -5.43 9.50
CA ILE A 45 -3.43 -6.87 9.24
C ILE A 45 -4.75 -7.38 9.83
N SER A 46 -5.05 -7.05 11.09
CA SER A 46 -6.31 -7.44 11.73
C SER A 46 -7.53 -6.89 10.98
N HIS A 47 -7.44 -5.66 10.48
CA HIS A 47 -8.48 -5.05 9.67
C HIS A 47 -8.65 -5.76 8.32
N GLY A 48 -7.56 -6.11 7.64
CA GLY A 48 -7.60 -6.86 6.38
C GLY A 48 -8.32 -8.20 6.54
N PHE A 49 -8.01 -8.96 7.59
CA PHE A 49 -8.73 -10.19 7.91
C PHE A 49 -10.23 -9.96 8.14
N GLN A 50 -10.60 -8.90 8.86
CA GLN A 50 -12.02 -8.58 9.11
C GLN A 50 -12.75 -8.11 7.85
N GLN A 51 -12.05 -7.44 6.93
CA GLN A 51 -12.64 -6.85 5.73
C GLN A 51 -12.97 -7.90 4.68
N ILE A 52 -12.11 -8.92 4.50
CA ILE A 52 -12.26 -9.89 3.40
C ILE A 52 -12.38 -11.36 3.85
N ASP A 53 -12.30 -11.65 5.15
CA ASP A 53 -12.36 -13.01 5.72
C ASP A 53 -11.34 -13.97 5.07
N SER A 54 -10.16 -13.45 4.72
CA SER A 54 -9.09 -14.16 4.03
C SER A 54 -7.74 -13.50 4.33
N ASP A 55 -6.65 -14.23 4.11
CA ASP A 55 -5.27 -13.72 4.12
C ASP A 55 -4.81 -13.13 2.77
N ASP A 56 -5.71 -13.07 1.78
CA ASP A 56 -5.42 -12.63 0.41
C ASP A 56 -5.54 -11.11 0.28
N PHE A 57 -4.68 -10.42 1.03
CA PHE A 57 -4.55 -8.98 1.01
C PHE A 57 -3.10 -8.55 1.25
N ASN A 58 -2.82 -7.29 0.92
CA ASN A 58 -1.52 -6.68 1.11
C ASN A 58 -1.59 -5.55 2.15
N VAL A 59 -0.42 -5.21 2.68
CA VAL A 59 -0.22 -4.05 3.55
C VAL A 59 0.67 -3.07 2.81
N GLY A 60 0.15 -1.86 2.60
CA GLY A 60 0.92 -0.72 2.12
C GLY A 60 1.58 0.01 3.30
N VAL A 61 2.86 0.36 3.17
CA VAL A 61 3.54 1.26 4.11
C VAL A 61 3.54 2.67 3.53
N ILE A 62 3.03 3.63 4.29
CA ILE A 62 2.96 5.03 3.89
C ILE A 62 3.91 5.86 4.75
N GLN A 63 4.62 6.80 4.13
CA GLN A 63 5.31 7.90 4.82
C GLN A 63 4.74 9.23 4.34
N GLY A 64 3.91 9.85 5.18
CA GLY A 64 3.11 11.03 4.82
C GLY A 64 2.10 10.71 3.71
N SER A 65 2.35 11.14 2.48
CA SER A 65 1.52 10.88 1.30
C SER A 65 2.04 9.76 0.40
N LYS A 66 3.29 9.31 0.60
CA LYS A 66 3.96 8.39 -0.34
C LYS A 66 3.82 6.93 0.11
N LEU A 67 3.42 6.05 -0.81
CA LEU A 67 3.52 4.60 -0.64
C LEU A 67 4.99 4.19 -0.82
N VAL A 68 5.59 3.64 0.24
CA VAL A 68 7.02 3.29 0.27
C VAL A 68 7.29 1.79 0.33
N SER A 69 6.28 0.97 0.64
CA SER A 69 6.36 -0.49 0.57
C SER A 69 5.01 -1.10 0.24
N PHE A 70 5.07 -2.27 -0.39
CA PHE A 70 3.92 -3.12 -0.70
C PHE A 70 4.25 -4.55 -0.29
N ASP A 71 3.54 -5.03 0.74
CA ASP A 71 3.91 -6.22 1.48
C ASP A 71 2.76 -7.23 1.49
N TRP A 72 3.06 -8.52 1.43
CA TRP A 72 2.14 -9.57 1.86
C TRP A 72 2.21 -9.67 3.38
N MET A 73 1.23 -9.06 4.06
CA MET A 73 1.19 -8.94 5.52
C MET A 73 2.51 -8.40 6.10
N ASP A 74 3.39 -9.24 6.66
CA ASP A 74 4.67 -8.84 7.25
C ASP A 74 5.86 -8.93 6.29
N ASN A 75 5.67 -9.47 5.09
CA ASN A 75 6.76 -9.79 4.17
C ASN A 75 6.66 -8.93 2.89
N PRO A 76 7.74 -8.26 2.45
CA PRO A 76 7.73 -7.55 1.17
C PRO A 76 7.34 -8.47 0.00
N VAL A 77 6.56 -7.94 -0.95
CA VAL A 77 6.24 -8.68 -2.17
C VAL A 77 7.49 -8.73 -3.06
N GLY A 78 8.01 -9.95 -3.30
CA GLY A 78 9.26 -10.18 -4.01
C GLY A 78 10.49 -10.09 -3.10
N LYS A 79 11.66 -10.55 -3.60
CA LYS A 79 12.89 -10.65 -2.77
C LYS A 79 13.37 -9.32 -2.19
N ASN A 80 13.12 -8.21 -2.90
CA ASN A 80 13.59 -6.87 -2.55
C ASN A 80 12.45 -5.84 -2.53
N GLY A 81 11.20 -6.30 -2.36
CA GLY A 81 10.02 -5.46 -2.63
C GLY A 81 9.78 -5.25 -4.13
N VAL A 82 8.71 -4.51 -4.43
CA VAL A 82 8.36 -4.09 -5.80
C VAL A 82 9.15 -2.83 -6.21
N SER A 83 9.21 -2.54 -7.52
CA SER A 83 9.89 -1.34 -8.02
C SER A 83 9.17 -0.06 -7.57
N VAL A 84 9.90 1.07 -7.61
CA VAL A 84 9.31 2.40 -7.36
C VAL A 84 8.15 2.68 -8.32
N ASP A 85 8.32 2.38 -9.61
CA ASP A 85 7.24 2.55 -10.61
C ASP A 85 5.98 1.73 -10.25
N THR A 86 6.16 0.54 -9.66
CA THR A 86 5.03 -0.28 -9.21
C THR A 86 4.34 0.37 -8.01
N LEU A 87 5.10 0.91 -7.06
CA LEU A 87 4.54 1.65 -5.92
C LEU A 87 3.75 2.88 -6.37
N VAL A 88 4.25 3.62 -7.36
CA VAL A 88 3.54 4.77 -7.95
C VAL A 88 2.23 4.32 -8.59
N GLN A 89 2.26 3.28 -9.42
CA GLN A 89 1.05 2.73 -10.06
C GLN A 89 0.00 2.28 -9.03
N ILE A 90 0.43 1.61 -7.96
CA ILE A 90 -0.47 1.18 -6.87
C ILE A 90 -1.05 2.41 -6.17
N ALA A 91 -0.21 3.38 -5.80
CA ALA A 91 -0.64 4.60 -5.12
C ALA A 91 -1.67 5.37 -5.94
N GLU A 92 -1.43 5.55 -7.24
CA GLU A 92 -2.38 6.17 -8.17
C GLU A 92 -3.70 5.38 -8.24
N SER A 93 -3.63 4.05 -8.33
CA SER A 93 -4.81 3.19 -8.41
C SER A 93 -5.71 3.28 -7.19
N ILE A 94 -5.14 3.50 -5.99
CA ILE A 94 -5.89 3.62 -4.73
C ILE A 94 -6.16 5.07 -4.33
N GLY A 95 -5.81 6.05 -5.16
CA GLY A 95 -6.06 7.47 -4.90
C GLY A 95 -5.17 8.10 -3.82
N LEU A 96 -4.01 7.52 -3.54
CA LEU A 96 -2.95 8.24 -2.83
C LEU A 96 -2.30 9.21 -3.81
N GLU A 97 -2.22 10.50 -3.46
CA GLU A 97 -1.60 11.49 -4.34
C GLU A 97 -0.17 11.05 -4.68
N ALA A 98 0.05 10.76 -5.97
CA ALA A 98 1.38 10.66 -6.55
C ALA A 98 2.03 12.03 -6.31
N SER A 99 2.82 12.11 -5.25
CA SER A 99 3.49 13.36 -4.91
C SER A 99 4.52 13.61 -6.00
N ASN A 100 4.14 14.39 -7.01
CA ASN A 100 5.05 15.08 -7.90
C ASN A 100 5.81 16.11 -7.04
N ASP A 101 6.92 15.68 -6.44
CA ASP A 101 7.97 16.60 -5.99
C ASP A 101 8.97 16.81 -7.14
#